data_AF-A0A924A8M1-F1
#
_entry.id   AF-A0A924A8M1-F1
#
_cell.length_a   1.000
_cell.length_b   1.000
_cell.length_c   1.000
_cell.angle_alpha   90.00
_cell.angle_beta   90.00
_cell.angle_gamma   90.00
#
_symmetry.space_group_name_H-M   'P 1'
#
loop_
_entity.id
_entity.type
_entity.pdbx_description
1 polymer ?
#
loop_
_entity_poly.entity_id
_entity_poly.type
_entity_poly.pdbx_seq_one_letter_code
_entity_poly.pdbx_strand_id
1 'polypeptide(L)'
;MNDEERTHELKKFGFEVIRFTNDEIIQNTDNTLKAILNKLSEISSKQSGSKNPPLEGREAELSEISSKQSGSKNPLLEGREAELSEISSKQSGSKNPPLEGREAGFVPGKVLYVWFDAPIGYISATKQWALDNEKDWKPYWYNADTKLVHFIGKDNIVFHAIIFPVMLQLHGNILPDNVPSNEFMNLEGDKMSTSRGWSIEMEDYINDFVKKENGGDQMVDALRYYLTAIAPETKDSEFTWKGFQDAIKGELVDVFGNFVNRAFVLMHKLCKGKVPPLHADILDDADRKLFAEITNTKLKIEGLIETYKFRDAQYEVIDLARKGNKYMQDKQPWIVAKSLETDEAAQKNIDNCLHICLQLTANLAVFANPFLPFAVRKMCYMMKVVDKMLDWENAGKPKLLSVGYSLREPQLLFRKIDDSEVAEQVEKLKIKSQKIKMEQAKTEDVKIEELAKQVESPNNPPLGDGGKPQIVFDDFAKIDLRVGTIIAAEKVEKADKLLKLEVDLGFEKRTIVSGIALHFAPAEIVGNQVVVVVNLAPRKMRGIESNGMILMAEDATGKLHFVSPSTIIESGSGVS
;
A
#
# COMPACT_ATOMS: atom_id res chain seq x y z
N MET A 1 22.57 10.25 16.41
CA MET A 1 21.83 10.06 17.66
C MET A 1 20.98 8.82 17.55
N ASN A 2 21.38 7.75 18.24
CA ASN A 2 20.66 6.49 18.27
C ASN A 2 19.36 6.62 19.08
N ASP A 3 18.52 5.59 19.06
CA ASP A 3 17.17 5.68 19.62
C ASP A 3 17.18 5.86 21.16
N GLU A 4 18.15 5.26 21.85
CA GLU A 4 18.39 5.43 23.30
C GLU A 4 18.82 6.85 23.64
N GLU A 5 19.71 7.46 22.85
CA GLU A 5 20.13 8.84 23.02
C GLU A 5 18.96 9.81 22.79
N ARG A 6 18.09 9.57 21.78
CA ARG A 6 16.87 10.37 21.57
C ARG A 6 15.92 10.27 22.74
N THR A 7 15.74 9.07 23.27
CA THR A 7 14.90 8.83 24.45
C THR A 7 15.45 9.53 25.69
N HIS A 8 16.77 9.54 25.85
CA HIS A 8 17.44 10.26 26.92
C HIS A 8 17.26 11.78 26.79
N GLU A 9 17.37 12.33 25.58
CA GLU A 9 17.12 13.75 25.32
C GLU A 9 15.65 14.14 25.56
N LEU A 10 14.69 13.34 25.08
CA LEU A 10 13.26 13.57 25.31
C LEU A 10 12.91 13.57 26.81
N LYS A 11 13.54 12.67 27.60
CA LYS A 11 13.39 12.65 29.06
C LYS A 11 13.92 13.93 29.73
N LYS A 12 14.99 14.55 29.21
CA LYS A 12 15.50 15.84 29.72
C LYS A 12 14.50 16.99 29.55
N PHE A 13 13.64 16.92 28.53
CA PHE A 13 12.56 17.87 28.28
C PHE A 13 11.24 17.49 28.98
N GLY A 14 11.25 16.47 29.86
CA GLY A 14 10.08 16.04 30.61
C GLY A 14 9.13 15.12 29.85
N PHE A 15 9.52 14.62 28.67
CA PHE A 15 8.74 13.62 27.93
C PHE A 15 9.08 12.21 28.42
N GLU A 16 8.04 11.45 28.80
CA GLU A 16 8.18 10.04 29.10
C GLU A 16 7.98 9.23 27.82
N VAL A 17 9.03 8.56 27.36
CA VAL A 17 9.00 7.76 26.13
C VAL A 17 8.65 6.32 26.48
N ILE A 18 7.52 5.85 25.95
CA ILE A 18 7.09 4.45 26.04
C ILE A 18 7.38 3.79 24.69
N ARG A 19 8.05 2.64 24.71
CA ARG A 19 8.43 1.91 23.50
C ARG A 19 7.61 0.63 23.38
N PHE A 20 7.20 0.33 22.16
CA PHE A 20 6.64 -0.95 21.77
C PHE A 20 7.26 -1.34 20.43
N THR A 21 7.59 -2.60 20.28
CA THR A 21 7.96 -3.18 18.98
C THR A 21 6.70 -3.51 18.17
N ASN A 22 6.84 -3.61 16.85
CA ASN A 22 5.74 -4.05 15.99
C ASN A 22 5.23 -5.44 16.42
N ASP A 23 6.12 -6.33 16.84
CA ASP A 23 5.75 -7.67 17.31
C ASP A 23 4.96 -7.63 18.64
N GLU A 24 5.35 -6.77 19.60
CA GLU A 24 4.59 -6.56 20.84
C GLU A 24 3.21 -5.95 20.59
N ILE A 25 3.10 -5.07 19.59
CA ILE A 25 1.83 -4.48 19.16
C ILE A 25 0.92 -5.52 18.52
N ILE A 26 1.46 -6.34 17.61
CA ILE A 26 0.70 -7.32 16.83
C ILE A 26 0.28 -8.52 17.69
N GLN A 27 1.15 -8.99 18.60
CA GLN A 27 0.87 -10.17 19.41
C GLN A 27 0.14 -9.85 20.73
N ASN A 28 0.17 -8.59 21.18
CA ASN A 28 -0.28 -8.22 22.53
C ASN A 28 -1.00 -6.86 22.57
N THR A 29 -1.80 -6.57 21.55
CA THR A 29 -2.49 -5.28 21.34
C THR A 29 -3.25 -4.80 22.57
N ASP A 30 -4.01 -5.68 23.24
CA ASP A 30 -4.80 -5.33 24.42
C ASP A 30 -3.96 -4.84 25.60
N ASN A 31 -2.82 -5.49 25.84
CA ASN A 31 -1.93 -5.13 26.95
C ASN A 31 -1.14 -3.86 26.63
N THR A 32 -0.76 -3.68 25.38
CA THR A 32 -0.13 -2.44 24.88
C THR A 32 -1.09 -1.26 25.00
N LEU A 33 -2.34 -1.40 24.58
CA LEU A 33 -3.37 -0.37 24.70
C LEU A 33 -3.66 -0.04 26.17
N LYS A 34 -3.80 -1.06 27.03
CA LYS A 34 -3.96 -0.86 28.49
C LYS A 34 -2.76 -0.15 29.11
N ALA A 35 -1.54 -0.49 28.74
CA ALA A 35 -0.34 0.17 29.26
C ALA A 35 -0.29 1.64 28.84
N ILE A 36 -0.64 1.96 27.59
CA ILE A 36 -0.73 3.33 27.07
C ILE A 36 -1.81 4.10 27.83
N LEU A 37 -3.03 3.55 27.94
CA LEU A 37 -4.17 4.21 28.59
C LEU A 37 -3.94 4.42 30.09
N ASN A 38 -3.37 3.44 30.79
CA ASN A 38 -2.99 3.58 32.20
C ASN A 38 -1.94 4.67 32.40
N LYS A 39 -1.00 4.81 31.45
CA LYS A 39 -0.01 5.88 31.54
C LYS A 39 -0.61 7.25 31.26
N LEU A 40 -1.54 7.34 30.31
CA LEU A 40 -2.27 8.56 30.02
C LEU A 40 -3.18 8.99 31.19
N SER A 41 -3.79 8.03 31.90
CA SER A 41 -4.59 8.32 33.11
C SER A 41 -3.70 8.74 34.30
N GLU A 42 -2.52 8.15 34.46
CA GLU A 42 -1.49 8.62 35.43
C GLU A 42 -1.05 10.07 35.14
N ILE A 43 -0.90 10.45 33.87
CA ILE A 43 -0.53 11.81 33.47
C ILE A 43 -1.70 12.79 33.69
N SER A 44 -2.92 12.38 33.33
CA SER A 44 -4.15 13.16 33.56
C SER A 44 -4.41 13.41 35.05
N SER A 45 -4.13 12.43 35.92
CA SER A 45 -4.30 12.59 37.38
C SER A 45 -3.26 13.57 37.98
N LYS A 46 -2.03 13.60 37.46
CA LYS A 46 -1.01 14.61 37.83
C LYS A 46 -1.34 16.03 37.36
N GLN A 47 -2.14 16.20 36.30
CA GLN A 47 -2.60 17.51 35.81
C GLN A 47 -3.94 17.97 36.44
N SER A 48 -4.61 17.13 37.24
CA SER A 48 -5.96 17.35 37.79
C SER A 48 -6.03 18.32 38.99
N GLY A 49 -5.25 19.40 38.97
CA GLY A 49 -5.66 20.66 39.63
C GLY A 49 -6.87 21.31 38.93
N SER A 50 -7.28 20.81 37.76
CA SER A 50 -8.47 21.20 37.02
C SER A 50 -9.42 20.00 36.86
N LYS A 51 -10.66 20.18 37.32
CA LYS A 51 -11.71 19.16 37.39
C LYS A 51 -12.13 18.64 36.00
N ASN A 52 -11.96 17.35 35.74
CA ASN A 52 -12.82 16.56 34.87
C ASN A 52 -13.30 15.31 35.63
N PRO A 53 -14.52 14.79 35.37
CA PRO A 53 -15.12 13.74 36.20
C PRO A 53 -14.42 12.38 36.06
N PRO A 54 -14.47 11.49 37.07
CA PRO A 54 -13.71 10.26 37.09
C PRO A 54 -14.27 9.19 36.13
N LEU A 55 -13.36 8.45 35.49
CA LEU A 55 -13.62 7.22 34.75
C LEU A 55 -13.57 6.04 35.73
N GLU A 56 -14.70 5.66 36.34
CA GLU A 56 -14.81 4.40 37.09
C GLU A 56 -15.91 3.52 36.46
N GLY A 57 -15.58 2.26 36.14
CA GLY A 57 -16.58 1.21 35.86
C GLY A 57 -16.51 0.44 34.53
N ARG A 58 -15.37 0.36 33.82
CA ARG A 58 -15.30 -0.39 32.53
C ARG A 58 -14.17 -1.42 32.42
N GLU A 59 -13.72 -1.97 33.53
CA GLU A 59 -12.72 -3.06 33.53
C GLU A 59 -13.33 -4.42 33.11
N ALA A 60 -14.65 -4.57 33.19
CA ALA A 60 -15.35 -5.84 32.94
C ALA A 60 -15.68 -6.13 31.45
N GLU A 61 -15.77 -5.12 30.58
CA GLU A 61 -16.09 -5.32 29.14
C GLU A 61 -14.85 -5.74 28.31
N LEU A 62 -13.66 -5.60 28.88
CA LEU A 62 -12.37 -5.85 28.20
C LEU A 62 -12.02 -7.33 28.04
N SER A 63 -12.66 -8.25 28.78
CA SER A 63 -12.36 -9.68 28.69
C SER A 63 -13.19 -10.44 27.63
N GLU A 64 -14.31 -9.89 27.16
CA GLU A 64 -15.21 -10.58 26.21
C GLU A 64 -14.87 -10.34 24.73
N ILE A 65 -14.13 -9.28 24.41
CA ILE A 65 -13.77 -8.92 23.02
C ILE A 65 -12.52 -9.72 22.56
N SER A 66 -11.60 -9.99 23.49
CA SER A 66 -10.31 -10.69 23.23
C SER A 66 -10.49 -12.15 22.79
N SER A 67 -11.58 -12.82 23.21
CA SER A 67 -11.80 -14.24 22.88
C SER A 67 -12.26 -14.51 21.45
N LYS A 68 -12.48 -13.48 20.61
CA LYS A 68 -12.96 -13.63 19.23
C LYS A 68 -11.88 -13.46 18.14
N GLN A 69 -10.67 -13.05 18.50
CA GLN A 69 -9.58 -12.77 17.54
C GLN A 69 -8.42 -13.78 17.53
N SER A 70 -8.41 -14.78 18.42
CA SER A 70 -7.34 -15.79 18.45
C SER A 70 -7.56 -16.89 17.40
N GLY A 71 -7.34 -16.57 16.12
CA GLY A 71 -7.72 -17.44 15.00
C GLY A 71 -6.75 -17.49 13.82
N SER A 72 -5.47 -17.12 13.95
CA SER A 72 -4.46 -17.53 12.96
C SER A 72 -3.04 -17.47 13.55
N LYS A 73 -2.41 -18.64 13.74
CA LYS A 73 -0.97 -18.73 13.95
C LYS A 73 -0.29 -18.72 12.58
N ASN A 74 0.64 -17.80 12.37
CA ASN A 74 1.53 -17.80 11.21
C ASN A 74 2.98 -17.92 11.68
N PRO A 75 3.74 -18.96 11.26
CA PRO A 75 5.17 -19.03 11.47
C PRO A 75 5.87 -18.37 10.28
N LEU A 76 6.79 -17.43 10.54
CA LEU A 76 8.04 -17.20 9.81
C LEU A 76 8.62 -15.85 10.27
N LEU A 77 9.41 -15.94 11.34
CA LEU A 77 10.50 -15.02 11.61
C LEU A 77 11.69 -15.51 10.79
N GLU A 78 12.22 -14.67 9.91
CA GLU A 78 13.67 -14.51 9.70
C GLU A 78 13.93 -13.37 8.69
N GLY A 79 14.65 -12.35 9.17
CA GLY A 79 15.45 -11.45 8.35
C GLY A 79 14.77 -10.22 7.75
N ARG A 80 14.75 -9.12 8.52
CA ARG A 80 15.21 -7.77 8.11
C ARG A 80 14.88 -6.73 9.19
N GLU A 81 15.85 -6.51 10.09
CA GLU A 81 15.96 -5.27 10.85
C GLU A 81 16.93 -4.35 10.10
N ALA A 82 16.41 -3.33 9.43
CA ALA A 82 17.07 -2.03 9.21
C ALA A 82 16.21 -1.19 8.26
N GLU A 83 15.27 -0.43 8.80
CA GLU A 83 14.84 0.87 8.27
C GLU A 83 13.82 1.45 9.23
N LEU A 84 14.22 2.43 10.06
CA LEU A 84 13.37 3.48 10.63
C LEU A 84 14.24 4.42 11.47
N SER A 85 15.05 5.25 10.81
CA SER A 85 15.60 6.43 11.46
C SER A 85 15.78 7.58 10.49
N GLU A 86 14.72 8.01 9.80
CA GLU A 86 14.82 9.21 8.97
C GLU A 86 13.50 9.97 8.75
N ILE A 87 12.83 10.41 9.82
CA ILE A 87 11.89 11.55 9.72
C ILE A 87 12.01 12.43 10.96
N SER A 88 13.07 13.26 11.02
CA SER A 88 13.05 14.55 11.74
C SER A 88 14.35 15.32 11.47
N SER A 89 14.51 15.88 10.27
CA SER A 89 15.33 17.08 10.05
C SER A 89 15.19 17.65 8.64
N LYS A 90 14.01 18.22 8.34
CA LYS A 90 13.88 19.29 7.34
C LYS A 90 12.97 20.37 7.90
N GLN A 91 13.48 21.13 8.86
CA GLN A 91 13.07 22.53 9.00
C GLN A 91 13.97 23.35 8.09
N SER A 92 13.42 23.82 6.97
CA SER A 92 13.94 25.01 6.31
C SER A 92 12.78 25.93 5.95
N GLY A 93 13.03 27.22 6.06
CA GLY A 93 12.36 28.21 5.23
C GLY A 93 11.01 28.71 5.72
N SER A 94 11.06 29.66 6.66
CA SER A 94 10.10 30.75 6.85
C SER A 94 9.29 31.12 5.58
N LYS A 95 7.95 31.10 5.69
CA LYS A 95 7.03 32.18 5.25
C LYS A 95 5.77 32.20 6.13
N ASN A 96 5.47 33.35 6.73
CA ASN A 96 4.25 33.72 7.47
C ASN A 96 3.85 35.16 7.02
N PRO A 97 2.65 35.73 7.29
CA PRO A 97 1.29 35.23 7.56
C PRO A 97 0.21 36.08 6.77
N PRO A 98 -1.09 36.32 7.15
CA PRO A 98 -1.61 36.72 8.48
C PRO A 98 -2.71 35.83 9.09
N LEU A 99 -2.74 35.89 10.43
CA LEU A 99 -3.69 35.30 11.37
C LEU A 99 -4.82 36.28 11.68
N GLU A 100 -6.06 35.80 11.86
CA GLU A 100 -7.01 36.43 12.79
C GLU A 100 -8.08 35.44 13.26
N GLY A 101 -8.31 35.38 14.59
CA GLY A 101 -9.24 34.48 15.26
C GLY A 101 -8.59 33.72 16.42
N ARG A 102 -8.57 34.33 17.62
CA ARG A 102 -8.02 33.72 18.83
C ARG A 102 -9.00 32.70 19.42
N GLU A 103 -8.62 31.44 19.46
CA GLU A 103 -9.12 30.44 20.42
C GLU A 103 -7.92 29.74 21.08
N ALA A 104 -8.07 29.40 22.37
CA ALA A 104 -7.01 28.87 23.21
C ALA A 104 -6.42 27.57 22.64
N GLY A 105 -5.10 27.53 22.44
CA GLY A 105 -4.38 26.31 22.05
C GLY A 105 -3.34 26.48 20.93
N PHE A 106 -3.39 27.56 20.16
CA PHE A 106 -2.42 27.79 19.09
C PHE A 106 -1.15 28.47 19.59
N VAL A 107 -0.03 27.76 19.54
CA VAL A 107 1.31 28.33 19.74
C VAL A 107 1.76 28.98 18.41
N PRO A 108 1.97 30.31 18.35
CA PRO A 108 2.34 30.99 17.11
C PRO A 108 3.60 30.38 16.48
N GLY A 109 3.55 30.10 15.18
CA GLY A 109 4.66 29.48 14.43
C GLY A 109 4.79 27.97 14.60
N LYS A 110 3.85 27.30 15.27
CA LYS A 110 3.75 25.83 15.32
C LYS A 110 2.53 25.35 14.55
N VAL A 111 2.66 24.19 13.91
CA VAL A 111 1.59 23.50 13.19
C VAL A 111 1.45 22.09 13.74
N LEU A 112 0.25 21.51 13.60
CA LEU A 112 0.04 20.11 13.89
C LEU A 112 0.76 19.26 12.83
N TYR A 113 1.32 18.14 13.28
CA TYR A 113 1.93 17.18 12.36
C TYR A 113 0.82 16.46 11.58
N VAL A 114 1.05 16.21 10.30
CA VAL A 114 0.01 15.67 9.40
C VAL A 114 -0.54 14.32 9.84
N TRP A 115 0.29 13.47 10.47
CA TRP A 115 -0.20 12.18 10.99
C TRP A 115 -1.12 12.31 12.20
N PHE A 116 -1.14 13.48 12.84
CA PHE A 116 -2.11 13.80 13.88
C PHE A 116 -3.40 14.40 13.28
N ASP A 117 -3.30 15.30 12.29
CA ASP A 117 -4.49 15.96 11.72
C ASP A 117 -5.24 15.11 10.67
N ALA A 118 -4.55 14.27 9.91
CA ALA A 118 -5.11 13.51 8.80
C ALA A 118 -6.30 12.61 9.21
N PRO A 119 -6.21 11.79 10.28
CA PRO A 119 -7.35 10.94 10.65
C PRO A 119 -8.52 11.74 11.27
N ILE A 120 -8.28 12.94 11.82
CA ILE A 120 -9.36 13.87 12.19
C ILE A 120 -10.15 14.30 10.94
N GLY A 121 -9.51 14.29 9.77
CA GLY A 121 -10.13 14.48 8.47
C GLY A 121 -11.35 13.58 8.22
N TYR A 122 -11.41 12.36 8.75
CA TYR A 122 -12.59 11.49 8.63
C TYR A 122 -13.82 12.09 9.33
N ILE A 123 -13.61 12.68 10.50
CA ILE A 123 -14.67 13.34 11.28
C ILE A 123 -15.09 14.62 10.57
N SER A 124 -14.12 15.43 10.13
CA SER A 124 -14.39 16.68 9.40
C SER A 124 -15.11 16.43 8.08
N ALA A 125 -14.76 15.39 7.33
CA ALA A 125 -15.46 14.98 6.11
C ALA A 125 -16.90 14.53 6.42
N THR A 126 -17.11 13.76 7.50
CA THR A 126 -18.47 13.37 7.94
C THR A 126 -19.30 14.59 8.32
N LYS A 127 -18.71 15.56 9.02
CA LYS A 127 -19.36 16.83 9.36
C LYS A 127 -19.77 17.60 8.11
N GLN A 128 -18.85 17.74 7.14
CA GLN A 128 -19.15 18.44 5.89
C GLN A 128 -20.28 17.75 5.12
N TRP A 129 -20.20 16.44 4.95
CA TRP A 129 -21.27 15.66 4.31
C TRP A 129 -22.62 15.83 5.02
N ALA A 130 -22.63 15.82 6.36
CA ALA A 130 -23.85 15.98 7.14
C ALA A 130 -24.44 17.39 6.98
N LEU A 131 -23.61 18.44 6.92
CA LEU A 131 -24.05 19.79 6.60
C LEU A 131 -24.66 19.87 5.19
N ASP A 132 -24.00 19.29 4.19
CA ASP A 132 -24.43 19.32 2.80
C ASP A 132 -25.74 18.54 2.56
N ASN A 133 -26.08 17.60 3.44
CA ASN A 133 -27.23 16.70 3.32
C ASN A 133 -28.29 16.89 4.43
N GLU A 134 -28.21 17.98 5.20
CA GLU A 134 -29.13 18.29 6.30
C GLU A 134 -29.29 17.15 7.34
N LYS A 135 -28.17 16.51 7.71
CA LYS A 135 -28.09 15.42 8.68
C LYS A 135 -27.29 15.79 9.92
N ASP A 136 -27.48 15.04 11.00
CA ASP A 136 -26.60 15.10 12.17
C ASP A 136 -25.43 14.12 11.99
N TRP A 137 -24.19 14.62 12.11
CA TRP A 137 -22.98 13.81 12.02
C TRP A 137 -22.68 13.07 13.34
N LYS A 138 -23.19 13.55 14.48
CA LYS A 138 -22.83 13.03 15.80
C LYS A 138 -23.13 11.54 15.98
N PRO A 139 -24.28 10.99 15.51
CA PRO A 139 -24.55 9.57 15.65
C PRO A 139 -23.44 8.69 15.07
N TYR A 140 -22.84 9.10 13.95
CA TYR A 140 -21.79 8.34 13.27
C TYR A 140 -20.46 8.25 14.04
N TRP A 141 -20.26 9.12 15.05
CA TRP A 141 -19.00 9.22 15.80
C TRP A 141 -19.15 9.11 17.32
N TYR A 142 -20.39 9.08 17.83
CA TYR A 142 -20.69 9.00 19.27
C TYR A 142 -21.71 7.93 19.64
N ASN A 143 -22.54 7.43 18.70
CA ASN A 143 -23.50 6.39 19.02
C ASN A 143 -22.81 5.02 19.05
N ALA A 144 -22.88 4.33 20.20
CA ALA A 144 -22.31 3.01 20.41
C ALA A 144 -22.85 1.92 19.47
N ASP A 145 -24.06 2.10 18.92
CA ASP A 145 -24.65 1.16 17.95
C ASP A 145 -24.07 1.33 16.53
N THR A 146 -23.22 2.33 16.29
CA THR A 146 -22.58 2.55 15.00
C THR A 146 -21.34 1.69 14.83
N LYS A 147 -21.27 0.93 13.73
CA LYS A 147 -20.05 0.25 13.30
C LYS A 147 -19.15 1.18 12.51
N LEU A 148 -18.03 1.58 13.09
CA LEU A 148 -17.00 2.37 12.43
C LEU A 148 -15.95 1.44 11.79
N VAL A 149 -15.77 1.50 10.48
CA VAL A 149 -14.84 0.61 9.75
C VAL A 149 -13.81 1.46 8.99
N HIS A 150 -12.53 1.05 9.02
CA HIS A 150 -11.44 1.76 8.35
C HIS A 150 -10.71 0.86 7.36
N PHE A 151 -10.97 1.04 6.06
CA PHE A 151 -10.23 0.36 4.99
C PHE A 151 -8.91 1.07 4.72
N ILE A 152 -7.80 0.36 4.89
CA ILE A 152 -6.45 0.93 4.78
C ILE A 152 -5.47 -0.02 4.09
N GLY A 153 -4.27 0.47 3.76
CA GLY A 153 -3.12 -0.38 3.46
C GLY A 153 -2.32 -0.70 4.72
N LYS A 154 -1.56 -1.80 4.72
CA LYS A 154 -0.87 -2.34 5.91
C LYS A 154 0.04 -1.37 6.66
N ASP A 155 0.69 -0.45 5.95
CA ASP A 155 1.58 0.53 6.57
C ASP A 155 0.85 1.51 7.50
N ASN A 156 -0.49 1.60 7.41
CA ASN A 156 -1.31 2.48 8.24
C ASN A 156 -1.90 1.78 9.47
N ILE A 157 -1.66 0.48 9.67
CA ILE A 157 -2.28 -0.28 10.77
C ILE A 157 -2.00 0.36 12.12
N VAL A 158 -0.74 0.72 12.41
CA VAL A 158 -0.36 1.33 13.70
C VAL A 158 -1.13 2.63 13.95
N PHE A 159 -1.31 3.45 12.91
CA PHE A 159 -2.03 4.72 13.03
C PHE A 159 -3.52 4.51 13.32
N HIS A 160 -4.15 3.53 12.68
CA HIS A 160 -5.60 3.30 12.78
C HIS A 160 -6.03 2.33 13.89
N ALA A 161 -5.11 1.50 14.39
CA ALA A 161 -5.37 0.55 15.47
C ALA A 161 -4.87 1.05 16.84
N ILE A 162 -3.99 2.05 16.89
CA ILE A 162 -3.45 2.59 18.15
C ILE A 162 -3.61 4.10 18.24
N ILE A 163 -2.92 4.86 17.38
CA ILE A 163 -2.78 6.31 17.56
C ILE A 163 -4.14 6.99 17.48
N PHE A 164 -4.91 6.71 16.42
CA PHE A 164 -6.21 7.32 16.23
C PHE A 164 -7.26 6.83 17.23
N PRO A 165 -7.38 5.52 17.56
CA PRO A 165 -8.23 5.06 18.66
C PRO A 165 -7.97 5.75 20.01
N VAL A 166 -6.70 5.98 20.37
CA VAL A 166 -6.37 6.74 21.59
C VAL A 166 -6.91 8.18 21.49
N MET A 167 -6.72 8.84 20.35
CA MET A 167 -7.26 10.19 20.13
C MET A 167 -8.79 10.24 20.22
N LEU A 168 -9.48 9.27 19.61
CA LEU A 168 -10.94 9.13 19.65
C LEU A 168 -11.44 8.94 21.07
N GLN A 169 -10.79 8.05 21.84
CA GLN A 169 -11.17 7.77 23.21
C GLN A 169 -11.02 8.99 24.12
N LEU A 170 -9.92 9.75 23.97
CA LEU A 170 -9.70 10.99 24.73
C LEU A 170 -10.77 12.06 24.43
N HIS A 171 -11.38 12.02 23.25
CA HIS A 171 -12.47 12.91 22.84
C HIS A 171 -13.88 12.33 23.03
N GLY A 172 -14.00 11.13 23.61
CA GLY A 172 -15.27 10.46 23.87
C GLY A 172 -15.98 9.95 22.60
N ASN A 173 -15.25 9.77 21.49
CA ASN A 173 -15.78 9.17 20.27
C ASN A 173 -15.84 7.63 20.37
N ILE A 174 -16.64 7.01 19.50
CA ILE A 174 -16.61 5.55 19.31
C ILE A 174 -15.29 5.11 18.69
N LEU A 175 -14.91 3.86 18.94
CA LEU A 175 -13.72 3.25 18.37
C LEU A 175 -14.07 2.52 17.07
N PRO A 176 -13.08 2.29 16.18
CA PRO A 176 -13.26 1.42 15.03
C PRO A 176 -13.67 0.01 15.48
N ASP A 177 -14.76 -0.51 14.93
CA ASP A 177 -15.21 -1.90 15.08
C ASP A 177 -14.24 -2.84 14.35
N ASN A 178 -13.72 -2.41 13.20
CA ASN A 178 -12.70 -3.14 12.46
C ASN A 178 -11.83 -2.21 11.61
N VAL A 179 -10.61 -2.66 11.30
CA VAL A 179 -9.66 -1.97 10.42
C VAL A 179 -9.19 -2.95 9.32
N PRO A 180 -10.05 -3.26 8.33
CA PRO A 180 -9.64 -4.13 7.22
C PRO A 180 -8.44 -3.52 6.48
N SER A 181 -7.37 -4.30 6.38
CA SER A 181 -6.12 -3.86 5.78
C SER A 181 -5.74 -4.75 4.61
N ASN A 182 -5.30 -4.14 3.52
CA ASN A 182 -4.76 -4.82 2.36
C ASN A 182 -3.23 -4.77 2.31
N GLU A 183 -2.65 -5.85 1.78
CA GLU A 183 -1.24 -6.00 1.46
C GLU A 183 -0.89 -5.23 0.16
N PHE A 184 0.36 -5.30 -0.31
CA PHE A 184 0.76 -4.54 -1.50
C PHE A 184 0.34 -5.22 -2.80
N MET A 185 0.21 -4.40 -3.85
CA MET A 185 0.03 -4.86 -5.22
C MET A 185 1.27 -4.50 -6.05
N ASN A 186 1.89 -5.51 -6.65
CA ASN A 186 2.97 -5.37 -7.62
C ASN A 186 2.41 -5.21 -9.04
N LEU A 187 3.25 -4.79 -9.98
CA LEU A 187 2.89 -4.57 -11.37
C LEU A 187 3.94 -5.19 -12.28
N GLU A 188 3.54 -6.13 -13.15
CA GLU A 188 4.41 -6.71 -14.19
C GLU A 188 5.79 -7.16 -13.64
N GLY A 189 5.78 -7.93 -12.54
CA GLY A 189 6.97 -8.47 -11.89
C GLY A 189 7.69 -7.54 -10.90
N ASP A 190 7.31 -6.27 -10.83
CA ASP A 190 8.04 -5.24 -10.08
C ASP A 190 7.14 -4.48 -9.08
N LYS A 191 7.72 -3.94 -8.01
CA LYS A 191 7.00 -3.08 -7.06
C LYS A 191 6.55 -1.79 -7.74
N MET A 192 5.27 -1.45 -7.60
CA MET A 192 4.73 -0.18 -8.10
C MET A 192 5.51 1.01 -7.53
N SER A 193 5.87 1.95 -8.39
CA SER A 193 6.70 3.10 -8.02
C SER A 193 6.50 4.26 -8.99
N THR A 194 5.86 5.32 -8.50
CA THR A 194 5.65 6.57 -9.25
C THR A 194 6.98 7.23 -9.61
N SER A 195 7.96 7.20 -8.70
CA SER A 195 9.31 7.75 -8.95
C SER A 195 10.11 6.98 -10.00
N ARG A 196 9.75 5.72 -10.29
CA ARG A 196 10.32 4.93 -11.39
C ARG A 196 9.42 4.89 -12.62
N GLY A 197 8.30 5.62 -12.63
CA GLY A 197 7.31 5.56 -13.71
C GLY A 197 6.69 4.18 -13.90
N TRP A 198 6.73 3.34 -12.85
CA TRP A 198 6.27 1.96 -12.87
C TRP A 198 4.98 1.84 -12.06
N SER A 199 3.93 2.48 -12.56
CA SER A 199 2.60 2.55 -11.94
C SER A 199 1.55 2.66 -13.02
N ILE A 200 0.34 2.18 -12.71
CA ILE A 200 -0.85 2.45 -13.51
C ILE A 200 -1.49 3.71 -12.95
N GLU A 201 -1.52 4.79 -13.75
CA GLU A 201 -2.26 5.99 -13.39
C GLU A 201 -3.72 5.84 -13.83
N MET A 202 -4.66 6.20 -12.96
CA MET A 202 -6.09 6.04 -13.25
C MET A 202 -6.54 6.94 -14.41
N GLU A 203 -5.95 8.12 -14.55
CA GLU A 203 -6.21 9.02 -15.67
C GLU A 203 -5.80 8.39 -17.01
N ASP A 204 -4.61 7.76 -17.06
CA ASP A 204 -4.13 7.05 -18.25
C ASP A 204 -5.09 5.89 -18.60
N TYR A 205 -5.50 5.10 -17.61
CA TYR A 205 -6.47 4.02 -17.80
C TYR A 205 -7.80 4.52 -18.36
N ILE A 206 -8.36 5.59 -17.76
CA ILE A 206 -9.63 6.19 -18.19
C ILE A 206 -9.51 6.67 -19.63
N ASN A 207 -8.42 7.37 -19.95
CA ASN A 207 -8.18 7.90 -21.28
C ASN A 207 -7.98 6.80 -22.32
N ASP A 208 -7.38 5.66 -21.97
CA ASP A 208 -7.11 4.58 -22.92
C ASP A 208 -8.31 3.65 -23.12
N PHE A 209 -9.02 3.30 -22.04
CA PHE A 209 -10.06 2.26 -22.06
C PHE A 209 -11.49 2.79 -21.91
N VAL A 210 -11.74 3.85 -21.14
CA VAL A 210 -13.10 4.31 -20.80
C VAL A 210 -13.61 5.30 -21.84
N LYS A 211 -13.56 4.87 -23.11
CA LYS A 211 -14.06 5.62 -24.28
C LYS A 211 -15.31 4.95 -24.81
N LYS A 212 -16.31 5.72 -25.25
CA LYS A 212 -17.57 5.18 -25.78
C LYS A 212 -17.34 4.18 -26.93
N GLU A 213 -16.33 4.42 -27.74
CA GLU A 213 -15.91 3.59 -28.87
C GLU A 213 -15.16 2.33 -28.42
N ASN A 214 -14.56 2.36 -27.23
CA ASN A 214 -13.69 1.31 -26.69
C ASN A 214 -14.24 0.63 -25.42
N GLY A 215 -15.56 0.47 -25.33
CA GLY A 215 -16.23 -0.25 -24.23
C GLY A 215 -16.81 0.62 -23.12
N GLY A 216 -16.64 1.95 -23.20
CA GLY A 216 -17.28 2.94 -22.33
C GLY A 216 -17.14 2.61 -20.84
N ASP A 217 -18.20 2.88 -20.08
CA ASP A 217 -18.20 2.64 -18.64
C ASP A 217 -18.03 1.16 -18.25
N GLN A 218 -18.22 0.22 -19.18
CA GLN A 218 -17.98 -1.21 -18.89
C GLN A 218 -16.49 -1.52 -18.73
N MET A 219 -15.59 -0.65 -19.21
CA MET A 219 -14.17 -0.78 -18.89
C MET A 219 -13.83 -0.36 -17.46
N VAL A 220 -14.66 0.47 -16.82
CA VAL A 220 -14.55 0.71 -15.37
C VAL A 220 -14.84 -0.58 -14.61
N ASP A 221 -15.90 -1.29 -14.98
CA ASP A 221 -16.25 -2.58 -14.39
C ASP A 221 -15.17 -3.64 -14.64
N ALA A 222 -14.54 -3.63 -15.82
CA ALA A 222 -13.43 -4.52 -16.11
C ALA A 222 -12.27 -4.32 -15.11
N LEU A 223 -11.84 -3.07 -14.88
CA LEU A 223 -10.78 -2.78 -13.92
C LEU A 223 -11.20 -3.17 -12.49
N ARG A 224 -12.41 -2.78 -12.08
CA ARG A 224 -12.96 -3.12 -10.75
C ARG A 224 -12.98 -4.63 -10.52
N TYR A 225 -13.43 -5.38 -11.51
CA TYR A 225 -13.49 -6.84 -11.47
C TYR A 225 -12.11 -7.43 -11.23
N TYR A 226 -11.13 -7.03 -12.04
CA TYR A 226 -9.81 -7.63 -11.95
C TYR A 226 -9.11 -7.24 -10.65
N LEU A 227 -9.14 -5.96 -10.25
CA LEU A 227 -8.57 -5.51 -8.97
C LEU A 227 -9.17 -6.25 -7.77
N THR A 228 -10.48 -6.54 -7.80
CA THR A 228 -11.13 -7.35 -6.76
C THR A 228 -10.70 -8.81 -6.83
N ALA A 229 -10.59 -9.39 -8.03
CA ALA A 229 -10.16 -10.78 -8.23
C ALA A 229 -8.74 -11.02 -7.73
N ILE A 230 -7.86 -10.01 -7.84
CA ILE A 230 -6.49 -10.04 -7.35
C ILE A 230 -6.30 -9.23 -6.07
N ALA A 231 -7.36 -8.94 -5.32
CA ALA A 231 -7.26 -8.11 -4.12
C ALA A 231 -6.23 -8.70 -3.14
N PRO A 232 -5.25 -7.91 -2.66
CA PRO A 232 -4.22 -8.37 -1.74
C PRO A 232 -4.79 -8.44 -0.30
N GLU A 233 -5.80 -9.29 -0.09
CA GLU A 233 -6.51 -9.43 1.20
C GLU A 233 -5.67 -10.17 2.25
N THR A 234 -4.81 -11.10 1.84
CA THR A 234 -4.06 -11.98 2.77
C THR A 234 -2.55 -12.00 2.54
N LYS A 235 -2.11 -11.56 1.35
CA LYS A 235 -0.71 -11.51 0.93
C LYS A 235 -0.60 -10.53 -0.23
N ASP A 236 0.62 -10.08 -0.51
CA ASP A 236 0.91 -9.28 -1.69
C ASP A 236 0.37 -9.98 -2.96
N SER A 237 -0.19 -9.18 -3.86
CA SER A 237 -0.71 -9.63 -5.15
C SER A 237 -0.01 -8.94 -6.30
N GLU A 238 -0.32 -9.36 -7.53
CA GLU A 238 0.32 -8.85 -8.72
C GLU A 238 -0.73 -8.52 -9.77
N PHE A 239 -0.66 -7.29 -10.29
CA PHE A 239 -1.34 -6.90 -11.50
C PHE A 239 -0.44 -7.21 -12.70
N THR A 240 -0.96 -8.01 -13.63
CA THR A 240 -0.43 -8.11 -15.00
C THR A 240 -1.53 -7.74 -16.00
N TRP A 241 -1.16 -7.05 -17.07
CA TRP A 241 -2.07 -6.72 -18.17
C TRP A 241 -2.55 -7.97 -18.90
N LYS A 242 -1.72 -9.02 -18.95
CA LYS A 242 -2.13 -10.32 -19.47
C LYS A 242 -3.18 -10.98 -18.57
N GLY A 243 -2.97 -10.99 -17.26
CA GLY A 243 -3.97 -11.49 -16.32
C GLY A 243 -5.26 -10.68 -16.34
N PHE A 244 -5.17 -9.35 -16.54
CA PHE A 244 -6.34 -8.48 -16.75
C PHE A 244 -7.13 -8.96 -17.96
N GLN A 245 -6.49 -9.06 -19.12
CA GLN A 245 -7.12 -9.55 -20.35
C GLN A 245 -7.75 -10.94 -20.17
N ASP A 246 -7.02 -11.88 -19.57
CA ASP A 246 -7.45 -13.26 -19.40
C ASP A 246 -8.65 -13.37 -18.45
N ALA A 247 -8.69 -12.59 -17.37
CA ALA A 247 -9.83 -12.53 -16.45
C ALA A 247 -11.08 -11.96 -17.13
N ILE A 248 -10.96 -10.85 -17.86
CA ILE A 248 -12.09 -10.26 -18.59
C ILE A 248 -12.62 -11.22 -19.66
N LYS A 249 -11.73 -11.83 -20.43
CA LYS A 249 -12.12 -12.79 -21.46
C LYS A 249 -12.76 -14.03 -20.84
N GLY A 250 -12.04 -14.70 -19.93
CA GLY A 250 -12.42 -16.00 -19.40
C GLY A 250 -13.63 -15.97 -18.47
N GLU A 251 -13.82 -14.89 -17.72
CA GLU A 251 -14.88 -14.81 -16.70
C GLU A 251 -15.99 -13.84 -17.08
N LEU A 252 -15.68 -12.59 -17.43
CA LEU A 252 -16.72 -11.63 -17.78
C LEU A 252 -17.36 -11.89 -19.14
N VAL A 253 -16.56 -12.19 -20.18
CA VAL A 253 -17.08 -12.45 -21.53
C VAL A 253 -17.59 -13.88 -21.66
N ASP A 254 -16.72 -14.87 -21.43
CA ASP A 254 -16.98 -16.28 -21.76
C ASP A 254 -17.95 -16.96 -20.77
N VAL A 255 -18.07 -16.46 -19.53
CA VAL A 255 -18.95 -17.02 -18.50
C VAL A 255 -20.16 -16.11 -18.23
N PHE A 256 -19.96 -14.95 -17.60
CA PHE A 256 -21.06 -14.10 -17.13
C PHE A 256 -21.85 -13.49 -18.29
N GLY A 257 -21.17 -12.78 -19.18
CA GLY A 257 -21.75 -12.14 -20.36
C GLY A 257 -22.36 -13.14 -21.32
N ASN A 258 -21.70 -14.28 -21.55
CA ASN A 258 -22.21 -15.37 -22.37
C ASN A 258 -23.52 -15.96 -21.81
N PHE A 259 -23.61 -16.21 -20.50
CA PHE A 259 -24.85 -16.70 -19.88
C PHE A 259 -26.02 -15.75 -20.13
N VAL A 260 -25.83 -14.46 -19.80
CA VAL A 260 -26.86 -13.42 -19.97
C VAL A 260 -27.27 -13.30 -21.44
N ASN A 261 -26.28 -13.29 -22.35
CA ASN A 261 -26.54 -13.21 -23.78
C ASN A 261 -27.36 -14.41 -24.28
N ARG A 262 -26.96 -15.64 -23.94
CA ARG A 262 -27.68 -16.86 -24.34
C ARG A 262 -29.11 -16.88 -23.81
N ALA A 263 -29.31 -16.50 -22.54
CA ALA A 263 -30.64 -16.44 -21.94
C ALA A 263 -31.57 -15.49 -22.72
N PHE A 264 -31.08 -14.30 -23.06
CA PHE A 264 -31.85 -13.33 -23.85
C PHE A 264 -32.08 -13.78 -25.29
N VAL A 265 -31.04 -14.26 -25.99
CA VAL A 265 -31.14 -14.70 -27.38
C VAL A 265 -32.15 -15.84 -27.53
N LEU A 266 -32.07 -16.85 -26.65
CA LEU A 266 -32.98 -17.99 -26.69
C LEU A 266 -34.40 -17.60 -26.27
N MET A 267 -34.57 -16.71 -25.29
CA MET A 267 -35.88 -16.21 -24.91
C MET A 267 -36.57 -15.41 -26.02
N HIS A 268 -35.83 -14.60 -26.79
CA HIS A 268 -36.38 -13.96 -27.99
C HIS A 268 -36.78 -14.98 -29.06
N LYS A 269 -35.90 -15.96 -29.31
CA LYS A 269 -36.11 -16.96 -30.36
C LYS A 269 -37.24 -17.95 -30.04
N LEU A 270 -37.37 -18.39 -28.79
CA LEU A 270 -38.22 -19.52 -28.39
C LEU A 270 -39.42 -19.11 -27.53
N CYS A 271 -39.40 -17.92 -26.90
CA CYS A 271 -40.46 -17.42 -26.03
C CYS A 271 -41.02 -16.07 -26.50
N LYS A 272 -40.83 -15.72 -27.78
CA LYS A 272 -41.40 -14.51 -28.42
C LYS A 272 -41.02 -13.20 -27.71
N GLY A 273 -39.82 -13.15 -27.12
CA GLY A 273 -39.31 -11.95 -26.46
C GLY A 273 -39.98 -11.60 -25.13
N LYS A 274 -40.73 -12.54 -24.54
CA LYS A 274 -41.44 -12.36 -23.28
C LYS A 274 -40.98 -13.36 -22.23
N VAL A 275 -41.04 -12.97 -20.96
CA VAL A 275 -40.79 -13.86 -19.82
C VAL A 275 -41.80 -15.02 -19.87
N PRO A 276 -41.38 -16.28 -20.08
CA PRO A 276 -42.30 -17.40 -20.20
C PRO A 276 -42.91 -17.78 -18.83
N PRO A 277 -44.07 -18.46 -18.82
CA PRO A 277 -44.64 -19.00 -17.58
C PRO A 277 -43.76 -20.10 -16.99
N LEU A 278 -43.87 -20.32 -15.67
CA LEU A 278 -43.28 -21.47 -15.00
C LEU A 278 -44.36 -22.55 -14.82
N HIS A 279 -44.13 -23.72 -15.39
CA HIS A 279 -44.99 -24.92 -15.31
C HIS A 279 -44.53 -25.78 -14.13
N ALA A 280 -45.11 -25.51 -12.96
CA ALA A 280 -44.72 -26.14 -11.70
C ALA A 280 -44.93 -27.66 -11.66
N ASP A 281 -45.87 -28.16 -12.46
CA ASP A 281 -46.24 -29.57 -12.61
C ASP A 281 -45.12 -30.45 -13.18
N ILE A 282 -44.18 -29.86 -13.93
CA ILE A 282 -43.12 -30.60 -14.63
C ILE A 282 -41.70 -30.19 -14.19
N LEU A 283 -41.56 -29.48 -13.07
CA LEU A 283 -40.23 -29.13 -12.56
C LEU A 283 -39.44 -30.39 -12.21
N ASP A 284 -38.20 -30.47 -12.70
CA ASP A 284 -37.30 -31.56 -12.36
C ASP A 284 -36.27 -31.16 -11.28
N ASP A 285 -35.41 -32.10 -10.92
CA ASP A 285 -34.39 -31.88 -9.88
C ASP A 285 -33.36 -30.82 -10.28
N ALA A 286 -33.04 -30.70 -11.58
CA ALA A 286 -32.13 -29.67 -12.06
C ALA A 286 -32.72 -28.26 -11.88
N ASP A 287 -34.02 -28.10 -12.13
CA ASP A 287 -34.74 -26.84 -11.92
C ASP A 287 -34.74 -26.44 -10.44
N ARG A 288 -35.13 -27.37 -9.57
CA ARG A 288 -35.17 -27.14 -8.12
C ARG A 288 -33.78 -26.84 -7.57
N LYS A 289 -32.76 -27.55 -8.05
CA LYS A 289 -31.37 -27.32 -7.66
C LYS A 289 -30.90 -25.91 -8.02
N LEU A 290 -31.18 -25.42 -9.23
CA LEU A 290 -30.73 -24.09 -9.62
C LEU A 290 -31.40 -22.97 -8.77
N PHE A 291 -32.69 -23.10 -8.44
CA PHE A 291 -33.34 -22.18 -7.50
C PHE A 291 -32.71 -22.21 -6.11
N ALA A 292 -32.36 -23.40 -5.61
CA ALA A 292 -31.67 -23.54 -4.33
C ALA A 292 -30.28 -22.88 -4.38
N GLU A 293 -29.52 -23.06 -5.46
CA GLU A 293 -28.21 -22.40 -5.66
C GLU A 293 -28.34 -20.87 -5.64
N ILE A 294 -29.35 -20.29 -6.30
CA ILE A 294 -29.60 -18.84 -6.28
C ILE A 294 -29.80 -18.34 -4.83
N THR A 295 -30.60 -19.07 -4.04
CA THR A 295 -30.90 -18.71 -2.66
C THR A 295 -29.65 -18.85 -1.77
N ASN A 296 -28.90 -19.94 -1.94
CA ASN A 296 -27.71 -20.23 -1.15
C ASN A 296 -26.56 -19.25 -1.48
N THR A 297 -26.39 -18.88 -2.75
CA THR A 297 -25.37 -17.91 -3.17
C THR A 297 -25.58 -16.55 -2.51
N LYS A 298 -26.84 -16.11 -2.28
CA LYS A 298 -27.11 -14.91 -1.49
C LYS A 298 -26.44 -14.96 -0.12
N LEU A 299 -26.73 -16.01 0.64
CA LEU A 299 -26.23 -16.16 2.02
C LEU A 299 -24.70 -16.21 2.06
N LYS A 300 -24.08 -16.86 1.07
CA LYS A 300 -22.62 -16.89 0.94
C LYS A 300 -22.05 -15.51 0.66
N ILE A 301 -22.54 -14.81 -0.37
CA ILE A 301 -22.01 -13.49 -0.74
C ILE A 301 -22.20 -12.50 0.40
N GLU A 302 -23.36 -12.51 1.06
CA GLU A 302 -23.65 -11.67 2.22
C GLU A 302 -22.63 -11.90 3.34
N GLY A 303 -22.42 -13.16 3.75
CA GLY A 303 -21.43 -13.48 4.78
C GLY A 303 -19.99 -13.12 4.39
N LEU A 304 -19.63 -13.27 3.11
CA LEU A 304 -18.30 -12.93 2.61
C LEU A 304 -18.07 -11.41 2.59
N ILE A 305 -19.04 -10.62 2.16
CA ILE A 305 -18.95 -9.15 2.17
C ILE A 305 -18.90 -8.61 3.61
N GLU A 306 -19.75 -9.11 4.51
CA GLU A 306 -19.76 -8.73 5.93
C GLU A 306 -18.45 -9.08 6.66
N THR A 307 -17.68 -10.02 6.11
CA THR A 307 -16.36 -10.41 6.63
C THR A 307 -15.20 -9.93 5.77
N TYR A 308 -15.45 -8.98 4.86
CA TYR A 308 -14.46 -8.30 4.03
C TYR A 308 -13.67 -9.22 3.07
N LYS A 309 -14.26 -10.36 2.68
CA LYS A 309 -13.70 -11.32 1.71
C LYS A 309 -14.27 -11.06 0.31
N PHE A 310 -13.91 -9.93 -0.28
CA PHE A 310 -14.48 -9.44 -1.52
C PHE A 310 -14.11 -10.31 -2.73
N ARG A 311 -12.88 -10.85 -2.76
CA ARG A 311 -12.45 -11.77 -3.81
C ARG A 311 -13.33 -13.02 -3.87
N ASP A 312 -13.56 -13.63 -2.72
CA ASP A 312 -14.39 -14.84 -2.61
C ASP A 312 -15.86 -14.52 -2.92
N ALA A 313 -16.36 -13.36 -2.49
CA ALA A 313 -17.71 -12.90 -2.79
C ALA A 313 -17.92 -12.72 -4.31
N GLN A 314 -16.98 -12.06 -5.00
CA GLN A 314 -17.01 -11.90 -6.45
C GLN A 314 -16.94 -13.25 -7.18
N TYR A 315 -16.13 -14.18 -6.68
CA TYR A 315 -16.03 -15.52 -7.25
C TYR A 315 -17.37 -16.25 -7.25
N GLU A 316 -18.14 -16.19 -6.15
CA GLU A 316 -19.45 -16.85 -6.04
C GLU A 316 -20.47 -16.29 -7.04
N VAL A 317 -20.38 -15.01 -7.43
CA VAL A 317 -21.21 -14.43 -8.50
C VAL A 317 -20.92 -15.12 -9.84
N ILE A 318 -19.64 -15.25 -10.18
CA ILE A 318 -19.21 -15.83 -11.46
C ILE A 318 -19.47 -17.34 -11.47
N ASP A 319 -19.25 -18.03 -10.35
CA ASP A 319 -19.58 -19.46 -10.21
C ASP A 319 -21.08 -19.73 -10.39
N LEU A 320 -21.96 -18.86 -9.86
CA LEU A 320 -23.39 -18.98 -10.10
C LEU A 320 -23.75 -18.82 -11.59
N ALA A 321 -23.07 -17.92 -12.31
CA ALA A 321 -23.21 -17.83 -13.77
C ALA A 321 -22.68 -19.08 -14.50
N ARG A 322 -21.59 -19.72 -14.02
CA ARG A 322 -21.13 -21.04 -14.54
C ARG A 322 -22.20 -22.11 -14.37
N LYS A 323 -22.82 -22.16 -13.19
CA LYS A 323 -23.94 -23.08 -12.91
C LYS A 323 -25.13 -22.83 -13.84
N GLY A 324 -25.46 -21.55 -14.11
CA GLY A 324 -26.48 -21.17 -15.09
C GLY A 324 -26.15 -21.64 -16.52
N ASN A 325 -24.92 -21.45 -16.97
CA ASN A 325 -24.46 -21.96 -18.27
C ASN A 325 -24.58 -23.48 -18.37
N LYS A 326 -24.15 -24.20 -17.33
CA LYS A 326 -24.27 -25.67 -17.25
C LYS A 326 -25.73 -26.12 -17.29
N TYR A 327 -26.58 -25.51 -16.48
CA TYR A 327 -28.02 -25.81 -16.46
C TYR A 327 -28.64 -25.66 -17.86
N MET A 328 -28.36 -24.55 -18.55
CA MET A 328 -28.86 -24.33 -19.91
C MET A 328 -28.28 -25.36 -20.91
N GLN A 329 -27.04 -25.79 -20.70
CA GLN A 329 -26.38 -26.82 -21.50
C GLN A 329 -26.96 -28.22 -21.29
N ASP A 330 -27.37 -28.54 -20.07
CA ASP A 330 -27.97 -29.82 -19.73
C ASP A 330 -29.43 -29.87 -20.22
N LYS A 331 -30.17 -28.75 -20.14
CA LYS A 331 -31.56 -28.63 -20.60
C LYS A 331 -31.73 -28.55 -22.12
N GLN A 332 -30.71 -28.07 -22.83
CA GLN A 332 -30.67 -27.99 -24.30
C GLN A 332 -31.96 -27.44 -24.96
N PRO A 333 -32.50 -26.28 -24.55
CA PRO A 333 -33.78 -25.77 -25.08
C PRO A 333 -33.79 -25.59 -26.61
N TRP A 334 -32.63 -25.36 -27.24
CA TRP A 334 -32.50 -25.29 -28.70
C TRP A 334 -32.64 -26.64 -29.41
N ILE A 335 -32.39 -27.76 -28.73
CA ILE A 335 -32.65 -29.11 -29.23
C ILE A 335 -34.11 -29.48 -28.96
N VAL A 336 -34.61 -29.22 -27.75
CA VAL A 336 -36.03 -29.45 -27.40
C VAL A 336 -36.97 -28.72 -28.37
N ALA A 337 -36.57 -27.53 -28.83
CA ALA A 337 -37.31 -26.77 -29.84
C ALA A 337 -37.56 -27.52 -31.16
N LYS A 338 -36.77 -28.55 -31.50
CA LYS A 338 -36.97 -29.36 -32.70
C LYS A 338 -38.14 -30.34 -32.57
N SER A 339 -38.62 -30.59 -31.35
CA SER A 339 -39.72 -31.51 -31.05
C SER A 339 -41.05 -30.78 -30.82
N LEU A 340 -41.14 -29.47 -31.08
CA LEU A 340 -42.36 -28.68 -30.84
C LEU A 340 -43.60 -29.16 -31.59
N GLU A 341 -43.41 -29.81 -32.74
CA GLU A 341 -44.51 -30.36 -33.56
C GLU A 341 -44.97 -31.75 -33.07
N THR A 342 -44.17 -32.43 -32.27
CA THR A 342 -44.37 -33.85 -31.93
C THR A 342 -44.50 -34.13 -30.43
N ASP A 343 -44.11 -33.21 -29.56
CA ASP A 343 -44.18 -33.32 -28.11
C ASP A 343 -44.86 -32.09 -27.50
N GLU A 344 -46.06 -32.29 -26.96
CA GLU A 344 -46.85 -31.25 -26.31
C GLU A 344 -46.17 -30.68 -25.04
N ALA A 345 -45.24 -31.42 -24.42
CA ALA A 345 -44.47 -30.97 -23.28
C ALA A 345 -43.21 -30.15 -23.66
N ALA A 346 -42.79 -30.18 -24.93
CA ALA A 346 -41.55 -29.53 -25.38
C ALA A 346 -41.54 -28.03 -25.09
N GLN A 347 -42.64 -27.32 -25.39
CA GLN A 347 -42.73 -25.89 -25.10
C GLN A 347 -42.69 -25.61 -23.59
N LYS A 348 -43.33 -26.43 -22.76
CA LYS A 348 -43.31 -26.25 -21.30
C LYS A 348 -41.89 -26.43 -20.72
N ASN A 349 -41.13 -27.39 -21.25
CA ASN A 349 -39.73 -27.59 -20.86
C ASN A 349 -38.84 -26.40 -21.24
N ILE A 350 -39.03 -25.84 -22.43
CA ILE A 350 -38.34 -24.63 -22.89
C ILE A 350 -38.71 -23.43 -22.00
N ASP A 351 -40.00 -23.27 -21.73
CA ASP A 351 -40.52 -22.20 -20.88
C ASP A 351 -39.91 -22.25 -19.48
N ASN A 352 -39.87 -23.42 -18.83
CA ASN A 352 -39.25 -23.59 -17.52
C ASN A 352 -37.75 -23.24 -17.54
N CYS A 353 -37.01 -23.77 -18.52
CA CYS A 353 -35.59 -23.50 -18.64
C CYS A 353 -35.30 -22.01 -18.79
N LEU A 354 -36.03 -21.31 -19.66
CA LEU A 354 -35.80 -19.90 -19.92
C LEU A 354 -36.39 -19.00 -18.83
N HIS A 355 -37.48 -19.40 -18.18
CA HIS A 355 -37.98 -18.72 -16.99
C HIS A 355 -36.89 -18.67 -15.92
N ILE A 356 -36.32 -19.83 -15.57
CA ILE A 356 -35.31 -19.94 -14.52
C ILE A 356 -34.04 -19.18 -14.91
N CYS A 357 -33.58 -19.29 -16.16
CA CYS A 357 -32.43 -18.52 -16.65
C CYS A 357 -32.64 -17.00 -16.55
N LEU A 358 -33.86 -16.51 -16.78
CA LEU A 358 -34.20 -15.09 -16.65
C LEU A 358 -34.25 -14.65 -15.17
N GLN A 359 -34.83 -15.45 -14.28
CA GLN A 359 -34.81 -15.14 -12.84
C GLN A 359 -33.38 -15.16 -12.29
N LEU A 360 -32.55 -16.10 -12.76
CA LEU A 360 -31.13 -16.13 -12.44
C LEU A 360 -30.41 -14.89 -12.98
N THR A 361 -30.70 -14.46 -14.20
CA THR A 361 -30.12 -13.24 -14.79
C THR A 361 -30.43 -12.00 -13.95
N ALA A 362 -31.67 -11.87 -13.46
CA ALA A 362 -32.05 -10.79 -12.56
C ALA A 362 -31.33 -10.87 -11.20
N ASN A 363 -31.18 -12.08 -10.62
CA ASN A 363 -30.44 -12.27 -9.38
C ASN A 363 -28.94 -11.96 -9.53
N LEU A 364 -28.33 -12.38 -10.64
CA LEU A 364 -26.94 -12.05 -10.97
C LEU A 364 -26.73 -10.54 -11.07
N ALA A 365 -27.72 -9.77 -11.56
CA ALA A 365 -27.62 -8.31 -11.55
C ALA A 365 -27.59 -7.74 -10.12
N VAL A 366 -28.39 -8.27 -9.20
CA VAL A 366 -28.37 -7.86 -7.78
C VAL A 366 -27.02 -8.23 -7.14
N PHE A 367 -26.57 -9.47 -7.31
CA PHE A 367 -25.31 -9.96 -6.73
C PHE A 367 -24.07 -9.28 -7.30
N ALA A 368 -24.08 -8.93 -8.59
CA ALA A 368 -22.96 -8.28 -9.25
C ALA A 368 -22.90 -6.76 -8.98
N ASN A 369 -23.98 -6.12 -8.50
CA ASN A 369 -24.05 -4.66 -8.36
C ASN A 369 -22.90 -4.04 -7.53
N PRO A 370 -22.45 -4.64 -6.41
CA PRO A 370 -21.28 -4.13 -5.67
C PRO A 370 -19.97 -4.13 -6.48
N PHE A 371 -19.87 -5.03 -7.47
CA PHE A 371 -18.63 -5.27 -8.23
C PHE A 371 -18.66 -4.60 -9.61
N LEU A 372 -19.79 -4.72 -10.34
CA LEU A 372 -19.98 -4.38 -11.75
C LEU A 372 -21.16 -3.41 -11.99
N PRO A 373 -21.18 -2.22 -11.35
CA PRO A 373 -22.33 -1.31 -11.35
C PRO A 373 -22.80 -0.87 -12.75
N PHE A 374 -21.91 -0.75 -13.74
CA PHE A 374 -22.30 -0.27 -15.08
C PHE A 374 -22.92 -1.38 -15.93
N ALA A 375 -22.40 -2.59 -15.85
CA ALA A 375 -22.92 -3.78 -16.50
C ALA A 375 -24.31 -4.13 -15.97
N VAL A 376 -24.53 -4.04 -14.65
CA VAL A 376 -25.85 -4.34 -14.06
C VAL A 376 -26.90 -3.30 -14.43
N ARG A 377 -26.54 -2.02 -14.59
CA ARG A 377 -27.46 -1.01 -15.12
C ARG A 377 -27.86 -1.32 -16.56
N LYS A 378 -26.91 -1.78 -17.39
CA LYS A 378 -27.21 -2.27 -18.75
C LYS A 378 -28.14 -3.49 -18.71
N MET A 379 -27.94 -4.42 -17.77
CA MET A 379 -28.87 -5.54 -17.55
C MET A 379 -30.27 -5.06 -17.13
N CYS A 380 -30.37 -4.08 -16.23
CA CYS A 380 -31.66 -3.50 -15.82
C CYS A 380 -32.38 -2.85 -17.01
N TYR A 381 -31.65 -2.10 -17.83
CA TYR A 381 -32.17 -1.55 -19.08
C TYR A 381 -32.71 -2.64 -20.02
N MET A 382 -31.95 -3.73 -20.22
CA MET A 382 -32.36 -4.88 -21.04
C MET A 382 -33.61 -5.57 -20.48
N MET A 383 -33.68 -5.75 -19.16
CA MET A 383 -34.82 -6.35 -18.46
C MET A 383 -36.03 -5.41 -18.30
N LYS A 384 -35.89 -4.13 -18.65
CA LYS A 384 -36.90 -3.07 -18.45
C LYS A 384 -37.36 -2.94 -16.99
N VAL A 385 -36.40 -3.01 -16.07
CA VAL A 385 -36.60 -2.83 -14.63
C VAL A 385 -35.88 -1.58 -14.14
N VAL A 386 -36.32 -1.03 -13.01
CA VAL A 386 -35.70 0.12 -12.36
C VAL A 386 -34.64 -0.32 -11.36
N ASP A 387 -33.73 0.60 -10.99
CA ASP A 387 -32.62 0.35 -10.07
C ASP A 387 -33.05 -0.25 -8.72
N LYS A 388 -34.29 -0.01 -8.27
CA LYS A 388 -34.87 -0.63 -7.06
C LYS A 388 -34.83 -2.18 -7.08
N MET A 389 -34.77 -2.80 -8.26
CA MET A 389 -34.57 -4.25 -8.35
C MET A 389 -33.24 -4.68 -7.69
N LEU A 390 -32.22 -3.82 -7.75
CA LEU A 390 -30.88 -4.07 -7.24
C LEU A 390 -30.76 -3.99 -5.71
N ASP A 391 -31.84 -3.61 -5.01
CA ASP A 391 -31.86 -3.64 -3.54
C ASP A 391 -31.59 -5.06 -3.03
N TRP A 392 -30.67 -5.20 -2.06
CA TRP A 392 -30.21 -6.51 -1.57
C TRP A 392 -31.34 -7.40 -1.02
N GLU A 393 -32.42 -6.79 -0.53
CA GLU A 393 -33.63 -7.52 -0.09
C GLU A 393 -34.25 -8.36 -1.21
N ASN A 394 -34.02 -8.02 -2.47
CA ASN A 394 -34.50 -8.76 -3.64
C ASN A 394 -33.60 -9.93 -4.02
N ALA A 395 -32.35 -9.95 -3.55
CA ALA A 395 -31.40 -11.01 -3.82
C ALA A 395 -31.95 -12.37 -3.33
N GLY A 396 -31.74 -13.41 -4.13
CA GLY A 396 -32.21 -14.77 -3.86
C GLY A 396 -33.69 -15.03 -4.17
N LYS A 397 -34.49 -14.01 -4.54
CA LYS A 397 -35.92 -14.22 -4.79
C LYS A 397 -36.14 -14.96 -6.12
N PRO A 398 -37.10 -15.91 -6.18
CA PRO A 398 -37.40 -16.67 -7.40
C PRO A 398 -38.26 -15.88 -8.40
N LYS A 399 -38.76 -14.70 -8.04
CA LYS A 399 -39.68 -13.89 -8.86
C LYS A 399 -39.26 -12.41 -8.86
N LEU A 400 -38.29 -12.10 -9.70
CA LEU A 400 -37.84 -10.73 -9.98
C LEU A 400 -38.40 -10.20 -11.31
N LEU A 401 -38.59 -11.08 -12.29
CA LEU A 401 -39.19 -10.75 -13.58
C LEU A 401 -40.61 -11.33 -13.69
N SER A 402 -41.56 -10.49 -14.11
CA SER A 402 -42.97 -10.88 -14.22
C SER A 402 -43.25 -11.60 -15.54
N VAL A 403 -44.00 -12.70 -15.46
CA VAL A 403 -44.43 -13.50 -16.62
C VAL A 403 -45.19 -12.65 -17.64
N GLY A 404 -44.94 -12.89 -18.92
CA GLY A 404 -45.59 -12.19 -20.05
C GLY A 404 -44.98 -10.83 -20.38
N TYR A 405 -44.07 -10.31 -19.56
CA TYR A 405 -43.42 -9.02 -19.80
C TYR A 405 -42.41 -9.10 -20.93
N SER A 406 -42.46 -8.15 -21.87
CA SER A 406 -41.52 -8.07 -22.99
C SER A 406 -40.18 -7.48 -22.57
N LEU A 407 -39.06 -8.13 -22.88
CA LEU A 407 -37.73 -7.61 -22.60
C LEU A 407 -37.13 -6.93 -23.85
N ARG A 408 -36.04 -6.19 -23.71
CA ARG A 408 -35.34 -5.59 -24.86
C ARG A 408 -34.47 -6.64 -25.58
N GLU A 409 -34.02 -6.28 -26.77
CA GLU A 409 -33.08 -7.08 -27.55
C GLU A 409 -31.79 -7.40 -26.78
N PRO A 410 -31.17 -8.56 -27.02
CA PRO A 410 -29.90 -8.93 -26.40
C PRO A 410 -28.79 -7.92 -26.75
N GLN A 411 -27.96 -7.59 -25.78
CA GLN A 411 -26.75 -6.80 -25.98
C GLN A 411 -25.56 -7.51 -25.33
N LEU A 412 -24.37 -7.35 -25.90
CA LEU A 412 -23.14 -7.81 -25.25
C LEU A 412 -22.85 -6.91 -24.05
N LEU A 413 -22.58 -7.51 -22.89
CA LEU A 413 -22.27 -6.76 -21.68
C LEU A 413 -20.84 -6.25 -21.67
N PHE A 414 -19.90 -7.08 -22.11
CA PHE A 414 -18.47 -6.78 -22.11
C PHE A 414 -17.90 -6.97 -23.51
N ARG A 415 -16.88 -6.18 -23.86
CA ARG A 415 -16.06 -6.42 -25.03
C ARG A 415 -14.85 -7.29 -24.67
N LYS A 416 -14.23 -7.86 -25.70
CA LYS A 416 -12.91 -8.47 -25.56
C LYS A 416 -11.84 -7.38 -25.58
N ILE A 417 -10.74 -7.64 -24.89
CA ILE A 417 -9.53 -6.81 -24.92
C ILE A 417 -8.56 -7.47 -25.89
N ASP A 418 -8.09 -6.72 -26.88
CA ASP A 418 -7.22 -7.24 -27.92
C ASP A 418 -5.77 -7.33 -27.43
N ASP A 419 -5.00 -8.28 -27.98
CA ASP A 419 -3.59 -8.47 -27.63
C ASP A 419 -2.75 -7.21 -27.88
N SER A 420 -3.11 -6.42 -28.90
CA SER A 420 -2.46 -5.15 -29.20
C SER A 420 -2.68 -4.10 -28.12
N GLU A 421 -3.86 -4.04 -27.49
CA GLU A 421 -4.13 -3.10 -26.40
C GLU A 421 -3.28 -3.45 -25.17
N VAL A 422 -3.16 -4.74 -24.84
CA VAL A 422 -2.27 -5.22 -23.76
C VAL A 422 -0.81 -4.88 -24.04
N ALA A 423 -0.34 -5.16 -25.27
CA ALA A 423 1.02 -4.85 -25.67
C ALA A 423 1.33 -3.35 -25.60
N GLU A 424 0.38 -2.50 -26.02
CA GLU A 424 0.51 -1.04 -25.94
C GLU A 424 0.66 -0.57 -24.49
N GLN A 425 -0.12 -1.12 -23.55
CA GLN A 425 -0.02 -0.73 -22.14
C GLN A 425 1.32 -1.14 -21.50
N VAL A 426 1.79 -2.35 -21.79
CA VAL A 426 3.10 -2.82 -21.31
C VAL A 426 4.22 -1.94 -21.89
N GLU A 427 4.12 -1.57 -23.17
CA GLU A 427 5.12 -0.70 -23.81
C GLU A 427 5.08 0.73 -23.26
N LYS A 428 3.89 1.30 -23.04
CA LYS A 428 3.71 2.60 -22.35
C LYS A 428 4.40 2.61 -20.99
N LEU A 429 4.24 1.54 -20.20
CA LEU A 429 4.87 1.39 -18.90
C LEU A 429 6.40 1.39 -18.99
N LYS A 430 6.97 0.63 -19.94
CA LYS A 430 8.41 0.60 -20.20
C LYS A 430 8.96 1.95 -20.65
N ILE A 431 8.30 2.60 -21.60
CA ILE A 431 8.69 3.92 -22.11
C ILE A 431 8.65 4.96 -20.98
N LYS A 432 7.59 4.97 -20.16
CA LYS A 432 7.47 5.88 -19.02
C LYS A 432 8.60 5.70 -18.02
N SER A 433 8.90 4.45 -17.65
CA SER A 433 10.01 4.11 -16.76
C SER A 433 11.38 4.52 -17.33
N GLN A 434 11.63 4.28 -18.62
CA GLN A 434 12.86 4.72 -19.28
C GLN A 434 12.99 6.25 -19.34
N LYS A 435 11.91 6.97 -19.68
CA LYS A 435 11.90 8.45 -19.72
C LYS A 435 12.24 9.04 -18.36
N ILE A 436 11.61 8.56 -17.28
CA ILE A 436 11.89 9.07 -15.93
C ILE A 436 13.34 8.77 -15.51
N LYS A 437 13.86 7.58 -15.83
CA LYS A 437 15.28 7.27 -15.59
C LYS A 437 16.22 8.21 -16.34
N MET A 438 15.93 8.53 -17.60
CA MET A 438 16.71 9.49 -18.39
C MET A 438 16.60 10.92 -17.87
N GLU A 439 15.42 11.35 -17.44
CA GLU A 439 15.19 12.66 -16.85
C GLU A 439 15.88 12.80 -15.48
N GLN A 440 15.87 11.75 -14.67
CA GLN A 440 16.60 11.70 -13.40
C GLN A 440 18.11 11.79 -13.64
N ALA A 441 18.66 11.01 -14.58
CA ALA A 441 20.07 11.09 -14.97
C ALA A 441 20.43 12.49 -15.49
N LYS A 442 19.60 13.08 -16.36
CA LYS A 442 19.80 14.46 -16.83
C LYS A 442 19.66 15.51 -15.74
N THR A 443 18.79 15.30 -14.75
CA THR A 443 18.63 16.23 -13.63
C THR A 443 19.78 16.10 -12.64
N GLU A 444 20.36 14.92 -12.50
CA GLU A 444 21.64 14.73 -11.80
C GLU A 444 22.76 15.43 -12.55
N ASP A 445 22.89 15.25 -13.88
CA ASP A 445 23.88 15.94 -14.71
C ASP A 445 23.70 17.47 -14.69
N VAL A 446 22.46 17.97 -14.77
CA VAL A 446 22.15 19.41 -14.71
C VAL A 446 22.31 19.96 -13.31
N LYS A 447 22.01 19.21 -12.23
CA LYS A 447 22.33 19.64 -10.86
C LYS A 447 23.84 19.71 -10.67
N ILE A 448 24.61 18.76 -11.22
CA ILE A 448 26.07 18.78 -11.23
C ILE A 448 26.58 20.01 -12.01
N GLU A 449 25.97 20.34 -13.17
CA GLU A 449 26.31 21.53 -13.96
C GLU A 449 25.85 22.87 -13.33
N GLU A 450 24.71 22.93 -12.64
CA GLU A 450 24.20 24.12 -11.93
C GLU A 450 24.97 24.37 -10.63
N LEU A 451 25.34 23.31 -9.91
CA LEU A 451 26.29 23.38 -8.80
C LEU A 451 27.66 23.86 -9.28
N ALA A 452 28.08 23.50 -10.50
CA ALA A 452 29.31 24.01 -11.11
C ALA A 452 29.19 25.49 -11.56
N LYS A 453 28.04 25.91 -12.13
CA LYS A 453 27.81 27.30 -12.59
C LYS A 453 27.57 28.31 -11.47
N GLN A 454 27.05 27.89 -10.31
CA GLN A 454 26.93 28.78 -9.13
C GLN A 454 28.29 29.16 -8.51
N VAL A 455 29.38 28.53 -8.94
CA VAL A 455 30.75 28.87 -8.51
C VAL A 455 31.38 29.96 -9.39
N GLU A 456 30.80 30.30 -10.55
CA GLU A 456 31.42 31.21 -11.54
C GLU A 456 30.82 32.65 -11.63
N SER A 457 29.88 33.06 -10.79
CA SER A 457 29.41 34.46 -10.78
C SER A 457 30.12 35.34 -9.72
N PRO A 458 30.83 36.41 -10.13
CA PRO A 458 31.59 37.26 -9.21
C PRO A 458 30.68 38.36 -8.65
N ASN A 459 29.94 38.08 -7.58
CA ASN A 459 29.55 39.04 -6.53
C ASN A 459 28.48 38.45 -5.61
N ASN A 460 28.91 37.87 -4.49
CA ASN A 460 28.30 38.14 -3.19
C ASN A 460 29.26 37.73 -2.05
N PRO A 461 29.25 38.44 -0.92
CA PRO A 461 30.29 38.35 0.11
C PRO A 461 30.19 37.06 0.94
N PRO A 462 31.31 36.54 1.46
CA PRO A 462 31.34 35.22 2.07
C PRO A 462 30.73 35.24 3.49
N LEU A 463 29.71 34.41 3.70
CA LEU A 463 29.30 33.95 5.02
C LEU A 463 30.07 32.65 5.32
N GLY A 464 30.77 32.65 6.45
CA GLY A 464 31.78 31.66 6.79
C GLY A 464 31.24 30.29 7.21
N ASP A 465 31.94 29.26 6.75
CA ASP A 465 32.56 28.22 7.59
C ASP A 465 33.56 27.45 6.71
N GLY A 466 34.82 27.37 7.19
CA GLY A 466 35.94 26.44 6.95
C GLY A 466 36.10 25.53 5.72
N GLY A 467 35.27 25.57 4.67
CA GLY A 467 35.38 24.69 3.51
C GLY A 467 36.62 24.97 2.68
N LYS A 468 37.41 23.92 2.38
CA LYS A 468 38.45 24.01 1.36
C LYS A 468 37.81 24.33 0.00
N PRO A 469 38.55 24.97 -0.94
CA PRO A 469 38.06 25.18 -2.30
C PRO A 469 37.61 23.86 -2.93
N GLN A 470 36.54 23.92 -3.75
CA GLN A 470 36.10 22.76 -4.51
C GLN A 470 37.20 22.34 -5.50
N ILE A 471 37.40 21.04 -5.65
CA ILE A 471 38.34 20.44 -6.61
C ILE A 471 37.56 19.68 -7.69
N VAL A 472 38.13 19.53 -8.87
CA VAL A 472 37.52 18.72 -9.94
C VAL A 472 37.86 17.24 -9.77
N PHE A 473 37.13 16.33 -10.41
CA PHE A 473 37.40 14.89 -10.34
C PHE A 473 38.86 14.56 -10.72
N ASP A 474 39.43 15.25 -11.71
CA ASP A 474 40.82 15.06 -12.11
C ASP A 474 41.83 15.37 -10.99
N ASP A 475 41.47 16.22 -10.03
CA ASP A 475 42.30 16.47 -8.85
C ASP A 475 42.21 15.34 -7.83
N PHE A 476 41.05 14.70 -7.68
CA PHE A 476 40.90 13.50 -6.86
C PHE A 476 41.59 12.29 -7.51
N ALA A 477 41.46 12.13 -8.84
CA ALA A 477 42.13 11.07 -9.61
C ALA A 477 43.67 11.16 -9.55
N LYS A 478 44.23 12.33 -9.22
CA LYS A 478 45.67 12.50 -8.96
C LYS A 478 46.11 11.89 -7.63
N ILE A 479 45.22 11.50 -6.71
CA ILE A 479 45.58 10.99 -5.38
C ILE A 479 45.57 9.46 -5.42
N ASP A 480 46.70 8.82 -5.11
CA ASP A 480 46.80 7.35 -4.98
C ASP A 480 46.50 6.98 -3.51
N LEU A 481 45.30 6.47 -3.28
CA LEU A 481 44.83 5.98 -1.98
C LEU A 481 44.88 4.46 -1.95
N ARG A 482 45.49 3.89 -0.92
CA ARG A 482 45.57 2.43 -0.74
C ARG A 482 45.28 2.01 0.69
N VAL A 483 44.75 0.80 0.85
CA VAL A 483 44.65 0.17 2.17
C VAL A 483 45.98 -0.48 2.53
N GLY A 484 46.51 -0.16 3.71
CA GLY A 484 47.74 -0.77 4.25
C GLY A 484 47.52 -1.34 5.64
N THR A 485 48.35 -2.30 6.03
CA THR A 485 48.30 -2.93 7.36
C THR A 485 49.47 -2.45 8.21
N ILE A 486 49.22 -1.96 9.43
CA ILE A 486 50.27 -1.53 10.34
C ILE A 486 50.98 -2.77 10.91
N ILE A 487 52.28 -2.91 10.65
CA ILE A 487 53.07 -4.06 11.11
C ILE A 487 54.00 -3.72 12.29
N ALA A 488 54.33 -2.44 12.46
CA ALA A 488 55.08 -1.96 13.62
C ALA A 488 54.69 -0.51 13.96
N ALA A 489 54.73 -0.17 15.25
CA ALA A 489 54.47 1.17 15.75
C ALA A 489 55.40 1.51 16.92
N GLU A 490 56.03 2.68 16.87
CA GLU A 490 56.97 3.16 17.89
C GLU A 490 56.70 4.63 18.21
N LYS A 491 56.91 5.05 19.46
CA LYS A 491 56.89 6.49 19.82
C LYS A 491 58.14 7.18 19.27
N VAL A 492 57.97 8.37 18.70
CA VAL A 492 59.11 9.16 18.23
C VAL A 492 59.79 9.85 19.42
N GLU A 493 61.10 9.65 19.58
CA GLU A 493 61.87 10.28 20.65
C GLU A 493 61.74 11.81 20.61
N LYS A 494 61.46 12.42 21.76
CA LYS A 494 61.29 13.88 21.94
C LYS A 494 60.09 14.48 21.17
N ALA A 495 59.08 13.67 20.83
CA ALA A 495 57.83 14.15 20.23
C ALA A 495 56.59 13.41 20.79
N ASP A 496 55.94 14.00 21.77
CA ASP A 496 54.82 13.37 22.52
C ASP A 496 53.56 13.09 21.67
N LYS A 497 53.47 13.69 20.47
CA LYS A 497 52.31 13.59 19.58
C LYS A 497 52.52 12.65 18.39
N LEU A 498 53.73 12.14 18.16
CA LEU A 498 54.06 11.41 16.93
C LEU A 498 54.31 9.91 17.19
N LEU A 499 53.70 9.07 16.37
CA LEU A 499 54.07 7.67 16.20
C LEU A 499 54.77 7.47 14.86
N LYS A 500 55.84 6.67 14.87
CA LYS A 500 56.49 6.11 13.68
C LYS A 500 55.85 4.75 13.41
N LEU A 501 55.26 4.62 12.23
CA LEU A 501 54.53 3.42 11.82
C LEU A 501 55.24 2.79 10.63
N GLU A 502 55.38 1.48 10.65
CA GLU A 502 55.73 0.69 9.46
C GLU A 502 54.43 0.08 8.92
N VAL A 503 54.06 0.45 7.69
CA VAL A 503 52.82 0.02 7.03
C VAL A 503 53.17 -0.85 5.83
N ASP A 504 52.57 -2.03 5.80
CA ASP A 504 52.67 -2.97 4.68
C ASP A 504 51.57 -2.66 3.65
N LEU A 505 52.00 -2.33 2.43
CA LEU A 505 51.14 -2.09 1.27
C LEU A 505 51.08 -3.30 0.35
N GLY A 506 51.49 -4.49 0.80
CA GLY A 506 51.49 -5.74 0.04
C GLY A 506 52.63 -5.86 -0.97
N PHE A 507 52.99 -4.77 -1.66
CA PHE A 507 54.10 -4.72 -2.62
C PHE A 507 55.35 -4.03 -2.05
N GLU A 508 55.21 -3.22 -1.00
CA GLU A 508 56.33 -2.58 -0.31
C GLU A 508 55.95 -2.26 1.15
N LYS A 509 56.98 -2.04 1.98
CA LYS A 509 56.82 -1.55 3.34
C LYS A 509 57.26 -0.10 3.41
N ARG A 510 56.47 0.73 4.10
CA ARG A 510 56.65 2.17 4.10
C ARG A 510 56.62 2.74 5.51
N THR A 511 57.57 3.63 5.81
CA THR A 511 57.59 4.37 7.09
C THR A 511 56.70 5.60 6.98
N ILE A 512 55.73 5.71 7.88
CA ILE A 512 54.80 6.84 7.98
C ILE A 512 54.83 7.39 9.41
N VAL A 513 55.04 8.70 9.55
CA VAL A 513 55.00 9.38 10.85
C VAL A 513 53.65 10.08 10.99
N SER A 514 52.87 9.70 11.99
CA SER A 514 51.50 10.19 12.19
C SER A 514 51.29 10.82 13.58
N GLY A 515 50.46 11.86 13.62
CA GLY A 515 50.16 12.68 14.81
C GLY A 515 49.22 12.05 15.83
N ILE A 516 49.18 10.72 15.92
CA ILE A 516 48.13 9.97 16.60
C ILE A 516 48.51 9.45 18.00
N ALA A 517 49.70 9.81 18.51
CA ALA A 517 50.24 9.26 19.76
C ALA A 517 49.42 9.62 21.02
N LEU A 518 48.58 10.65 20.95
CA LEU A 518 47.66 11.05 22.02
C LEU A 518 46.35 10.26 22.02
N HIS A 519 46.02 9.60 20.90
CA HIS A 519 44.75 8.89 20.72
C HIS A 519 44.91 7.37 20.75
N PHE A 520 46.10 6.84 20.50
CA PHE A 520 46.35 5.40 20.41
C PHE A 520 47.69 5.00 21.04
N ALA A 521 47.72 3.86 21.74
CA ALA A 521 48.98 3.24 22.17
C ALA A 521 49.60 2.42 21.03
N PRO A 522 50.95 2.35 20.90
CA PRO A 522 51.59 1.61 19.81
C PRO A 522 51.19 0.12 19.73
N ALA A 523 50.94 -0.53 20.87
CA ALA A 523 50.56 -1.93 20.93
C ALA A 523 49.13 -2.21 20.41
N GLU A 524 48.25 -1.20 20.40
CA GLU A 524 46.83 -1.36 20.06
C GLU A 524 46.54 -1.21 18.56
N ILE A 525 47.54 -0.74 17.79
CA ILE A 525 47.36 -0.39 16.38
C ILE A 525 48.08 -1.32 15.42
N VAL A 526 48.98 -2.17 15.93
CA VAL A 526 49.62 -3.22 15.12
C VAL A 526 48.57 -4.26 14.72
N GLY A 527 48.47 -4.53 13.42
CA GLY A 527 47.46 -5.40 12.82
C GLY A 527 46.25 -4.67 12.24
N ASN A 528 46.06 -3.38 12.53
CA ASN A 528 44.94 -2.62 11.98
C ASN A 528 45.17 -2.25 10.51
N GLN A 529 44.09 -2.30 9.72
CA GLN A 529 44.07 -1.79 8.35
C GLN A 529 43.72 -0.31 8.33
N VAL A 530 44.40 0.46 7.49
CA VAL A 530 44.25 1.92 7.40
C VAL A 530 44.31 2.39 5.95
N VAL A 531 43.60 3.47 5.62
CA VAL A 531 43.74 4.13 4.32
C VAL A 531 44.94 5.07 4.33
N VAL A 532 45.80 4.95 3.32
CA VAL A 532 47.05 5.69 3.16
C VAL A 532 47.06 6.42 1.82
N VAL A 533 47.47 7.69 1.84
CA VAL A 533 47.87 8.42 0.63
C VAL A 533 49.33 8.07 0.30
N VAL A 534 49.57 7.43 -0.84
CA VAL A 534 50.88 6.84 -1.19
C VAL A 534 51.66 7.64 -2.24
N ASN A 535 51.08 8.68 -2.83
CA ASN A 535 51.78 9.50 -3.83
C ASN A 535 52.06 10.95 -3.39
N LEU A 536 52.11 11.18 -2.07
CA LEU A 536 52.62 12.43 -1.51
C LEU A 536 54.15 12.44 -1.49
N ALA A 537 54.73 13.62 -1.74
CA ALA A 537 56.17 13.82 -1.60
C ALA A 537 56.61 13.52 -0.15
N PRO A 538 57.75 12.83 0.07
CA PRO A 538 58.23 12.54 1.41
C PRO A 538 58.45 13.80 2.25
N ARG A 539 58.09 13.74 3.53
CA ARG A 539 58.25 14.87 4.46
C ARG A 539 59.04 14.44 5.68
N LYS A 540 60.13 15.15 5.97
CA LYS A 540 60.89 14.94 7.22
C LYS A 540 60.13 15.53 8.40
N MET A 541 59.87 14.70 9.41
CA MET A 541 59.24 15.07 10.67
C MET A 541 60.14 14.58 11.81
N ARG A 542 60.70 15.53 12.59
CA ARG A 542 61.60 15.23 13.72
C ARG A 542 62.78 14.31 13.36
N GLY A 543 63.31 14.45 12.14
CA GLY A 543 64.45 13.67 11.65
C GLY A 543 64.10 12.35 10.96
N ILE A 544 62.83 11.91 11.02
CA ILE A 544 62.33 10.71 10.34
C ILE A 544 61.63 11.13 9.05
N GLU A 545 61.90 10.43 7.96
CA GLU A 545 61.24 10.68 6.67
C GLU A 545 59.89 9.93 6.61
N SER A 546 58.80 10.69 6.56
CA SER A 546 57.45 10.13 6.38
C SER A 546 57.13 10.05 4.90
N ASN A 547 56.85 8.84 4.42
CA ASN A 547 56.62 8.56 3.00
C ASN A 547 55.14 8.41 2.65
N GLY A 548 54.22 8.90 3.49
CA GLY A 548 52.79 8.84 3.22
C GLY A 548 51.99 9.56 4.28
N MET A 549 50.67 9.51 4.14
CA MET A 549 49.73 10.07 5.13
C MET A 549 48.61 9.07 5.39
N ILE A 550 48.36 8.75 6.67
CA ILE A 550 47.21 7.94 7.08
C ILE A 550 45.99 8.86 7.21
N LEU A 551 44.86 8.44 6.65
CA LEU A 551 43.60 9.17 6.75
C LEU A 551 42.85 8.78 8.03
N MET A 552 42.37 9.80 8.74
CA MET A 552 41.62 9.65 10.00
C MET A 552 40.36 10.50 9.92
N ALA A 553 39.28 10.02 10.54
CA ALA A 553 38.10 10.81 10.82
C ALA A 553 38.19 11.40 12.23
N GLU A 554 37.84 12.67 12.40
CA GLU A 554 37.73 13.33 13.71
C GLU A 554 36.25 13.43 14.07
N ASP A 555 35.86 12.94 15.25
CA ASP A 555 34.49 13.10 15.74
C ASP A 555 34.26 14.47 16.41
N ALA A 556 33.01 14.78 16.77
CA ALA A 556 32.64 16.05 17.40
C ALA A 556 33.32 16.29 18.77
N THR A 557 33.99 15.29 19.33
CA THR A 557 34.75 15.39 20.59
C THR A 557 36.25 15.62 20.37
N GLY A 558 36.71 15.63 19.11
CA GLY A 558 38.12 15.76 18.73
C GLY A 558 38.90 14.44 18.78
N LYS A 559 38.22 13.28 18.89
CA LYS A 559 38.88 11.97 18.88
C LYS A 559 39.07 11.49 17.44
N LEU A 560 40.28 11.01 17.14
CA LEU A 560 40.62 10.43 15.84
C LEU A 560 40.23 8.95 15.75
N HIS A 561 39.65 8.57 14.61
CA HIS A 561 39.25 7.22 14.24
C HIS A 561 39.90 6.83 12.91
N PHE A 562 40.36 5.58 12.79
CA PHE A 562 40.92 5.10 11.52
C PHE A 562 39.83 5.01 10.45
N VAL A 563 40.17 5.42 9.24
CA VAL A 563 39.39 5.08 8.04
C VAL A 563 39.91 3.75 7.53
N SER A 564 39.06 2.71 7.54
CA SER A 564 39.42 1.34 7.19
C SER A 564 38.24 0.60 6.54
N PRO A 565 38.49 -0.46 5.75
CA PRO A 565 37.41 -1.30 5.22
C PRO A 565 36.72 -2.08 6.34
N SER A 566 35.44 -2.40 6.16
CA SER A 566 34.64 -3.17 7.13
C SER A 566 35.02 -4.65 7.22
N THR A 567 35.74 -5.15 6.21
CA THR A 567 36.27 -6.51 6.13
C THR A 567 37.76 -6.45 5.80
N ILE A 568 38.53 -7.43 6.27
CA ILE A 568 39.95 -7.52 5.93
C ILE A 568 40.09 -7.74 4.42
N ILE A 569 40.87 -6.89 3.76
CA ILE A 569 41.21 -7.00 2.34
C ILE A 569 42.72 -7.10 2.13
N GLU A 570 43.16 -7.39 0.91
CA GLU A 570 44.60 -7.46 0.58
C GLU A 570 45.28 -6.08 0.76
N SER A 571 46.39 -6.05 1.49
CA SER A 571 47.25 -4.85 1.60
C SER A 571 47.68 -4.39 0.20
N GLY A 572 47.57 -3.09 -0.07
CA GLY A 572 47.87 -2.49 -1.37
C GLY A 572 46.67 -2.29 -2.29
N SER A 573 45.48 -2.76 -1.89
CA SER A 573 44.22 -2.53 -2.60
C SER A 573 43.96 -1.02 -2.78
N GLY A 574 43.62 -0.62 -4.00
CA GLY A 574 43.28 0.77 -4.33
C GLY A 574 41.94 1.20 -3.74
N VAL A 575 41.85 2.47 -3.36
CA VAL A 575 40.60 3.12 -2.90
C VAL A 575 40.20 4.14 -3.95
N SER A 576 39.02 3.98 -4.52
CA SER A 576 38.51 4.77 -5.65
C SER A 576 37.19 5.44 -5.34
#